data_AF-A0A2A8UR46-F1
#
_entry.id   AF-A0A2A8UR46-F1
#
_cell.length_a   1.000
_cell.length_b   1.000
_cell.length_c   1.000
_cell.angle_alpha   90.00
_cell.angle_beta   90.00
_cell.angle_gamma   90.00
#
_symmetry.space_group_name_H-M   'P 1'
#
loop_
_entity.id
_entity.type
_entity.pdbx_description
1 polymer ?
#
loop_
_entity_poly.entity_id
_entity_poly.type
_entity_poly.pdbx_seq_one_letter_code
_entity_poly.pdbx_strand_id
1 'polypeptide(L)'
;MKKKEFKANFKDLFSEEVEDYTNSEKISLIKSYLVEIEKEQKYDEINKGKPWSDEELRVIFSFAPNKENIIKLAKAFKRGSGSIEQIYRWAATPYKKLEEKGKQDNEFILQLKRISKECGWIV
;
A
#
# COMPACT_ATOMS: atom_id res chain seq x y z
N MET A 1 -4.85 -9.20 -29.51
CA MET A 1 -4.58 -10.50 -28.86
C MET A 1 -5.80 -10.90 -28.03
N LYS A 2 -6.30 -12.12 -28.20
CA LYS A 2 -7.41 -12.68 -27.39
C LYS A 2 -6.90 -13.13 -26.02
N LYS A 3 -7.78 -13.27 -25.02
CA LYS A 3 -7.43 -13.76 -23.67
C LYS A 3 -6.66 -15.09 -23.69
N LYS A 4 -7.03 -16.01 -24.59
CA LYS A 4 -6.36 -17.32 -24.74
C LYS A 4 -4.92 -17.16 -25.28
N GLU A 5 -4.74 -16.30 -26.27
CA GLU A 5 -3.43 -15.98 -26.86
C GLU A 5 -2.52 -15.30 -25.82
N PHE A 6 -3.04 -14.33 -25.05
CA PHE A 6 -2.29 -13.67 -23.99
C PHE A 6 -1.81 -14.65 -22.92
N LYS A 7 -2.68 -15.59 -22.51
CA LYS A 7 -2.31 -16.63 -21.55
C LYS A 7 -1.25 -17.59 -22.09
N ALA A 8 -1.30 -17.93 -23.38
CA ALA A 8 -0.29 -18.77 -24.02
C ALA A 8 1.06 -18.03 -24.04
N ASN A 9 1.08 -16.82 -24.59
CA ASN A 9 2.30 -16.00 -24.67
C ASN A 9 2.93 -15.74 -23.30
N PHE A 10 2.13 -15.48 -22.25
CA PHE A 10 2.66 -15.31 -20.90
C PHE A 10 3.30 -16.59 -20.35
N LYS A 11 2.72 -17.77 -20.63
CA LYS A 11 3.30 -19.04 -20.22
C LYS A 11 4.61 -19.33 -20.96
N ASP A 12 4.65 -19.03 -22.25
CA ASP A 12 5.84 -19.21 -23.08
C ASP A 12 6.96 -18.31 -22.56
N LEU A 13 6.69 -17.01 -22.33
CA LEU A 13 7.62 -16.07 -21.71
C LEU A 13 8.06 -16.52 -20.30
N PHE A 14 7.14 -17.05 -19.49
CA PHE A 14 7.48 -17.57 -18.17
C PHE A 14 8.35 -18.83 -18.23
N SER A 15 8.30 -19.60 -19.32
CA SER A 15 9.12 -20.81 -19.48
C SER A 15 10.56 -20.53 -19.91
N GLU A 16 10.87 -19.33 -20.39
CA GLU A 16 12.23 -18.93 -20.75
C GLU A 16 13.13 -18.90 -19.51
N GLU A 17 14.39 -19.34 -19.64
CA GLU A 17 15.36 -19.25 -18.54
C GLU A 17 15.74 -17.80 -18.29
N VAL A 18 15.83 -17.42 -17.02
CA VAL A 18 16.35 -16.12 -16.59
C VAL A 18 17.57 -16.42 -15.73
N GLU A 19 18.71 -15.86 -16.09
CA GLU A 19 19.98 -16.05 -15.39
C GLU A 19 19.80 -15.79 -13.90
N ASP A 20 20.29 -16.72 -13.07
CA ASP A 20 20.21 -16.70 -11.60
C ASP A 20 18.80 -16.71 -10.96
N TYR A 21 17.75 -17.04 -11.72
CA TYR A 21 16.39 -17.08 -11.17
C TYR A 21 15.75 -18.47 -11.25
N THR A 22 15.35 -18.98 -10.09
CA THR A 22 14.40 -20.09 -10.01
C THR A 22 12.99 -19.65 -10.41
N ASN A 23 12.12 -20.61 -10.74
CA ASN A 23 10.70 -20.32 -11.02
C ASN A 23 10.00 -19.55 -9.89
N SER A 24 10.34 -19.84 -8.63
CA SER A 24 9.80 -19.14 -7.47
C SER A 24 10.25 -17.68 -7.42
N GLU A 25 11.51 -17.41 -7.72
CA GLU A 25 12.06 -16.04 -7.79
C GLU A 25 11.47 -15.28 -8.98
N LYS A 26 11.30 -15.94 -10.14
CA LYS A 26 10.61 -15.35 -11.30
C LYS A 26 9.19 -14.93 -10.95
N ILE A 27 8.45 -15.75 -10.21
CA ILE A 27 7.11 -15.39 -9.74
C ILE A 27 7.16 -14.15 -8.84
N SER A 28 8.11 -14.09 -7.91
CA SER A 28 8.29 -12.93 -7.03
C SER A 28 8.61 -11.66 -7.82
N LEU A 29 9.52 -11.77 -8.80
CA LEU A 29 9.91 -10.69 -9.69
C LEU A 29 8.72 -10.17 -10.50
N ILE A 30 7.96 -11.07 -11.15
CA ILE A 30 6.77 -10.69 -11.91
C ILE A 30 5.74 -10.00 -11.00
N LYS A 31 5.53 -10.48 -9.77
CA LYS A 31 4.65 -9.79 -8.82
C LYS A 31 5.12 -8.36 -8.53
N SER A 32 6.43 -8.13 -8.38
CA SER A 32 6.95 -6.77 -8.20
C SER A 32 6.68 -5.87 -9.41
N TYR A 33 6.85 -6.38 -10.63
CA TYR A 33 6.53 -5.63 -11.85
C TYR A 33 5.04 -5.32 -11.96
N LEU A 34 4.17 -6.27 -11.61
CA LEU A 34 2.72 -6.04 -11.60
C LEU A 34 2.35 -4.93 -10.61
N VAL A 35 2.97 -4.90 -9.43
CA VAL A 35 2.77 -3.83 -8.43
C VAL A 35 3.22 -2.46 -8.98
N GLU A 36 4.33 -2.41 -9.71
CA GLU A 36 4.82 -1.18 -10.34
C GLU A 36 3.90 -0.69 -11.46
N ILE A 37 3.49 -1.59 -12.36
CA ILE A 37 2.53 -1.29 -13.42
C ILE A 37 1.22 -0.78 -12.81
N GLU A 38 0.72 -1.44 -11.76
CA GLU A 38 -0.50 -1.05 -11.07
C GLU A 38 -0.43 0.31 -10.41
N LYS A 39 0.76 0.72 -9.94
CA LYS A 39 1.00 2.04 -9.34
C LYS A 39 0.91 3.16 -10.39
N GLU A 40 1.32 2.88 -11.61
CA GLU A 40 1.29 3.83 -12.73
C GLU A 40 -0.10 3.96 -13.38
N GLN A 41 -0.98 2.98 -13.18
CA GLN A 41 -2.34 3.04 -13.68
C GLN A 41 -3.12 4.17 -12.99
N LYS A 42 -3.79 5.00 -13.79
CA LYS A 42 -4.72 6.00 -13.27
C LYS A 42 -5.97 5.32 -12.71
N TYR A 43 -6.41 5.79 -11.54
CA TYR A 43 -7.70 5.43 -10.95
C TYR A 43 -8.35 6.69 -10.39
N ASP A 44 -9.65 6.58 -10.11
CA ASP A 44 -10.43 7.66 -9.55
C ASP A 44 -9.98 7.98 -8.11
N GLU A 45 -9.60 9.24 -7.85
CA GLU A 45 -9.18 9.75 -6.53
C GLU A 45 -10.18 10.75 -5.94
N ILE A 46 -11.50 10.57 -6.14
CA ILE A 46 -12.55 11.49 -5.64
C ILE A 46 -12.52 11.79 -4.13
N ASN A 47 -11.83 10.98 -3.32
CA ASN A 47 -11.71 11.19 -1.87
C ASN A 47 -10.38 11.83 -1.47
N LYS A 48 -9.55 12.24 -2.43
CA LYS A 48 -8.30 12.95 -2.17
C LYS A 48 -8.53 14.21 -1.33
N GLY A 49 -7.72 14.36 -0.28
CA GLY A 49 -7.76 15.50 0.63
C GLY A 49 -8.91 15.49 1.63
N LYS A 50 -9.84 14.54 1.56
CA LYS A 50 -10.90 14.40 2.56
C LYS A 50 -10.34 13.87 3.90
N PRO A 51 -10.93 14.21 5.05
CA PRO A 51 -10.58 13.58 6.33
C PRO A 51 -10.75 12.06 6.28
N TRP A 52 -10.01 11.35 7.12
CA TRP A 52 -10.16 9.89 7.29
C TRP A 52 -11.13 9.62 8.44
N SER A 53 -12.09 8.72 8.22
CA SER A 53 -12.93 8.18 9.30
C SER A 53 -12.16 7.14 10.11
N ASP A 54 -12.59 6.92 11.35
CA ASP A 54 -12.01 5.89 12.21
C ASP A 54 -12.19 4.49 11.59
N GLU A 55 -13.31 4.23 10.92
CA GLU A 55 -13.60 2.97 10.25
C GLU A 55 -12.64 2.71 9.08
N GLU A 56 -12.39 3.72 8.23
CA GLU A 56 -11.38 3.62 7.17
C GLU A 56 -9.99 3.32 7.76
N LEU A 57 -9.62 4.00 8.85
CA LEU A 57 -8.33 3.79 9.52
C LEU A 57 -8.20 2.38 10.12
N ARG A 58 -9.27 1.85 10.73
CA ARG A 58 -9.28 0.47 11.25
C ARG A 58 -9.05 -0.55 10.13
N VAL A 59 -9.69 -0.35 8.98
CA VAL A 59 -9.43 -1.19 7.79
C VAL A 59 -8.00 -1.03 7.32
N ILE A 60 -7.42 0.18 7.30
CA ILE A 60 -6.01 0.35 6.92
C ILE A 60 -5.10 -0.43 7.88
N PHE A 61 -5.28 -0.29 9.20
CA PHE A 61 -4.45 -0.98 10.18
C PHE A 61 -4.67 -2.50 10.24
N SER A 62 -5.70 -3.05 9.60
CA SER A 62 -5.85 -4.51 9.44
C SER A 62 -4.93 -5.11 8.36
N PHE A 63 -4.20 -4.27 7.61
CA PHE A 63 -3.22 -4.72 6.60
C PHE A 63 -1.79 -4.38 7.01
N ALA A 64 -0.85 -5.22 6.59
CA ALA A 64 0.57 -4.93 6.71
C ALA A 64 0.98 -3.78 5.76
N PRO A 65 1.93 -2.91 6.15
CA PRO A 65 2.36 -1.75 5.37
C PRO A 65 3.30 -2.10 4.21
N ASN A 66 2.86 -2.97 3.29
CA ASN A 66 3.61 -3.33 2.09
C ASN A 66 3.03 -2.65 0.83
N LYS A 67 3.82 -2.61 -0.27
CA LYS A 67 3.46 -1.91 -1.52
C LYS A 67 2.11 -2.39 -2.09
N GLU A 68 1.87 -3.70 -2.08
CA GLU A 68 0.64 -4.30 -2.60
C GLU A 68 -0.60 -3.82 -1.82
N ASN A 69 -0.56 -3.91 -0.50
CA ASN A 69 -1.66 -3.45 0.36
C ASN A 69 -1.86 -1.94 0.27
N ILE A 70 -0.78 -1.16 0.18
CA ILE A 70 -0.86 0.30 0.02
C ILE A 70 -1.63 0.66 -1.25
N ILE A 71 -1.29 0.05 -2.39
CA ILE A 71 -1.99 0.30 -3.66
C ILE A 71 -3.44 -0.18 -3.59
N LYS A 72 -3.67 -1.36 -3.01
CA LYS A 72 -5.00 -1.93 -2.83
C LYS A 72 -5.92 -1.00 -2.02
N LEU A 73 -5.44 -0.52 -0.87
CA LEU A 73 -6.18 0.39 0.01
C LEU A 73 -6.41 1.75 -0.66
N ALA A 74 -5.40 2.28 -1.36
CA ALA A 74 -5.50 3.53 -2.10
C ALA A 74 -6.62 3.48 -3.15
N LYS A 75 -6.67 2.41 -3.95
CA LYS A 75 -7.73 2.17 -4.94
C LYS A 75 -9.09 1.98 -4.27
N ALA A 76 -9.17 1.18 -3.20
CA ALA A 76 -10.42 0.91 -2.49
C ALA A 76 -11.05 2.18 -1.89
N PHE A 77 -10.24 3.04 -1.28
CA PHE A 77 -10.71 4.30 -0.70
C PHE A 77 -10.75 5.46 -1.70
N LYS A 78 -10.33 5.24 -2.95
CA LYS A 78 -10.25 6.25 -4.01
C LYS A 78 -9.42 7.47 -3.58
N ARG A 79 -8.21 7.19 -3.10
CA ARG A 79 -7.23 8.18 -2.61
C ARG A 79 -5.84 7.81 -3.10
N GLY A 80 -4.93 8.78 -3.17
CA GLY A 80 -3.55 8.51 -3.58
C GLY A 80 -2.80 7.62 -2.58
N SER A 81 -1.96 6.71 -3.09
CA SER A 81 -1.16 5.76 -2.29
C SER A 81 -0.27 6.44 -1.25
N GLY A 82 0.25 7.64 -1.56
CA GLY A 82 1.06 8.42 -0.62
C GLY A 82 0.31 8.81 0.66
N SER A 83 -1.02 8.88 0.64
CA SER A 83 -1.82 9.13 1.85
C SER A 83 -1.87 7.92 2.78
N ILE A 84 -1.95 6.71 2.21
CA ILE A 84 -1.85 5.44 2.96
C ILE A 84 -0.45 5.28 3.55
N GLU A 85 0.59 5.57 2.76
CA GLU A 85 1.99 5.56 3.25
C GLU A 85 2.21 6.51 4.43
N GLN A 86 1.61 7.71 4.37
CA GLN A 86 1.67 8.67 5.47
C GLN A 86 0.97 8.17 6.73
N ILE A 87 -0.16 7.47 6.60
CA ILE A 87 -0.86 6.87 7.74
C ILE A 87 0.07 5.92 8.50
N TYR A 88 0.66 4.96 7.80
CA TYR A 88 1.59 4.02 8.43
C TYR A 88 2.82 4.71 9.01
N ARG A 89 3.39 5.70 8.29
CA ARG A 89 4.55 6.46 8.77
C ARG A 89 4.27 7.21 10.06
N TRP A 90 3.15 7.93 10.14
CA TRP A 90 2.81 8.71 11.33
C TRP A 90 2.38 7.82 12.49
N ALA A 91 1.64 6.74 12.22
CA ALA A 91 1.32 5.73 13.21
C ALA A 91 2.58 5.11 13.83
N ALA A 92 3.63 4.84 13.02
CA ALA A 92 4.90 4.29 13.50
C ALA A 92 5.85 5.34 14.12
N THR A 93 5.59 6.65 13.96
CA THR A 93 6.49 7.69 14.45
C THR A 93 6.38 7.84 15.97
N PRO A 94 7.45 7.65 16.78
CA PRO A 94 7.37 7.79 18.23
C PRO A 94 6.94 9.20 18.68
N TYR A 95 6.22 9.31 19.80
CA TYR A 95 5.71 10.60 20.32
C TYR A 95 6.81 11.66 20.48
N LYS A 96 7.98 11.29 21.00
CA LYS A 96 9.14 12.18 21.11
C LYS A 96 9.52 12.84 19.76
N LYS A 97 9.50 12.07 18.66
CA LYS A 97 9.77 12.59 17.32
C LYS A 97 8.64 13.47 16.77
N LEU A 98 7.42 13.32 17.29
CA LEU A 98 6.30 14.21 16.94
C LEU A 98 6.47 15.57 17.65
N GLU A 99 6.85 15.57 18.92
CA GLU A 99 7.16 16.77 19.71
C GLU A 99 8.32 17.57 19.10
N GLU A 100 9.43 16.89 18.76
CA GLU A 100 10.58 17.52 18.08
C GLU A 100 10.20 18.18 16.74
N LYS A 101 9.13 17.70 16.10
CA LYS A 101 8.61 18.24 14.84
C LYS A 101 7.48 19.26 15.01
N GLY A 102 7.07 19.58 16.25
CA GLY A 102 5.93 20.44 16.53
C GLY A 102 4.61 19.87 15.99
N LYS A 103 4.46 18.55 16.01
CA LYS A 103 3.30 17.81 15.48
C LYS A 103 2.51 17.05 16.54
N GLN A 104 2.83 17.24 17.81
CA GLN A 104 2.19 16.54 18.94
C GLN A 104 0.68 16.83 19.05
N ASP A 105 0.24 18.04 18.69
CA ASP A 105 -1.17 18.46 18.78
C ASP A 105 -1.94 18.31 17.46
N ASN A 106 -1.35 17.65 16.45
CA ASN A 106 -2.01 17.49 15.16
C ASN A 106 -3.16 16.48 15.26
N GLU A 107 -4.40 16.95 15.09
CA GLU A 107 -5.63 16.14 15.23
C GLU A 107 -5.61 14.85 14.42
N PHE A 108 -5.15 14.91 13.17
CA PHE A 108 -5.04 13.72 12.32
C PHE A 108 -4.04 12.72 12.88
N ILE A 109 -2.84 13.16 13.28
CA ILE A 109 -1.84 12.26 13.88
C ILE A 109 -2.33 11.66 15.20
N LEU A 110 -3.03 12.45 16.03
CA LEU A 110 -3.64 11.96 17.26
C LEU A 110 -4.72 10.89 16.99
N GLN A 111 -5.56 11.10 15.97
CA GLN A 111 -6.52 10.10 15.50
C GLN A 111 -5.79 8.81 15.07
N LEU A 112 -4.73 8.92 14.25
CA LEU A 112 -3.95 7.77 13.81
C LEU A 112 -3.39 6.98 15.00
N LYS A 113 -2.84 7.68 16.00
CA LYS A 113 -2.27 7.07 17.21
C LYS A 113 -3.30 6.37 18.06
N ARG A 114 -4.49 6.96 18.21
CA ARG A 114 -5.60 6.33 18.92
C ARG A 114 -6.01 5.04 18.22
N ILE A 115 -6.31 5.11 16.92
CA ILE A 115 -6.84 3.97 16.17
C ILE A 115 -5.80 2.86 15.99
N SER A 116 -4.53 3.20 15.76
CA SER A 116 -3.47 2.18 15.66
C SER A 116 -3.34 1.38 16.96
N LYS A 117 -3.46 2.05 18.12
CA LYS A 117 -3.44 1.40 19.43
C LYS A 117 -4.68 0.53 19.65
N GLU A 118 -5.88 0.99 19.28
CA GLU A 118 -7.12 0.19 19.34
C GLU A 118 -7.02 -1.10 18.53
N CYS A 119 -6.39 -1.03 17.35
CA CYS A 119 -6.18 -2.19 16.48
C CYS A 119 -5.02 -3.11 16.92
N GLY A 120 -4.31 -2.81 18.01
CA GLY A 120 -3.13 -3.57 18.41
C GLY A 120 -1.96 -3.45 17.44
N TRP A 121 -1.93 -2.41 16.61
CA TRP A 121 -0.87 -2.14 15.67
C TRP A 121 0.32 -1.54 16.42
N ILE A 122 1.28 -2.39 16.75
CA ILE A 122 2.51 -2.05 17.48
C ILE A 122 3.65 -2.04 16.45
N VAL A 123 4.34 -0.91 16.33
CA VAL A 123 5.59 -0.76 15.57
C VAL A 123 6.67 -0.23 16.49
#